data_AF-A0A6J3CDJ3-F1
#
_entry.id   AF-A0A6J3CDJ3-F1
#
_cell.length_a   1.000
_cell.length_b   1.000
_cell.length_c   1.000
_cell.angle_alpha   90.00
_cell.angle_beta   90.00
_cell.angle_gamma   90.00
#
_symmetry.space_group_name_H-M   'P 1'
#
loop_
_entity.id
_entity.type
_entity.pdbx_description
1 polymer ?
#
loop_
_entity_poly.entity_id
_entity_poly.type
_entity_poly.pdbx_seq_one_letter_code
_entity_poly.pdbx_strand_id
1 'polypeptide(L)'
;MDNGKNGCSFLDKVLNIVKQERASNTPLIRFKHPKDLEAILDLDVTIGVDDEKLEQCVREVLKYSVKTDKSIFRNQLYGGTDPYGLSGAWIAEAFNTSQ
;
A
#
# COMPACT_ATOMS: atom_id res chain seq x y z
N MET A 1 -25.45 -11.54 12.15
CA MET A 1 -25.20 -10.39 13.04
C MET A 1 -24.04 -9.61 12.43
N ASP A 2 -24.32 -8.35 12.08
CA ASP A 2 -23.43 -7.30 11.54
C ASP A 2 -22.29 -7.68 10.57
N ASN A 3 -22.63 -8.04 9.32
CA ASN A 3 -21.67 -8.18 8.19
C ASN A 3 -21.46 -6.87 7.40
N GLY A 4 -22.01 -5.74 7.88
CA GLY A 4 -22.02 -4.46 7.14
C GLY A 4 -20.97 -3.44 7.59
N LYS A 5 -20.34 -3.63 8.75
CA LYS A 5 -19.35 -2.67 9.31
C LYS A 5 -17.88 -3.03 9.07
N ASN A 6 -17.56 -4.26 8.68
CA ASN A 6 -16.17 -4.71 8.60
C ASN A 6 -15.41 -4.11 7.40
N GLY A 7 -16.04 -3.96 6.23
CA GLY A 7 -15.35 -3.48 5.01
C GLY A 7 -14.83 -2.05 5.11
N CYS A 8 -15.66 -1.12 5.61
CA CYS A 8 -15.23 0.27 5.82
C CYS A 8 -14.08 0.35 6.85
N SER A 9 -14.10 -0.49 7.88
CA SER A 9 -13.08 -0.50 8.92
C SER A 9 -11.69 -0.88 8.40
N PHE A 10 -11.61 -1.83 7.45
CA PHE A 10 -10.33 -2.25 6.87
C PHE A 10 -9.76 -1.18 5.94
N LEU A 11 -10.61 -0.57 5.11
CA LEU A 11 -10.19 0.52 4.23
C LEU A 11 -9.63 1.70 5.05
N ASP A 12 -10.28 2.09 6.14
CA ASP A 12 -9.80 3.16 7.02
C ASP A 12 -8.42 2.84 7.62
N LYS A 13 -8.19 1.57 8.02
CA LYS A 13 -6.87 1.11 8.48
C LYS A 13 -5.83 1.24 7.38
N VAL A 14 -6.11 0.76 6.17
CA VAL A 14 -5.20 0.86 5.02
C VAL A 14 -4.86 2.31 4.70
N LEU A 15 -5.85 3.21 4.69
CA LEU A 15 -5.62 4.64 4.48
C LEU A 15 -4.71 5.25 5.54
N ASN A 16 -4.84 4.82 6.79
CA ASN A 16 -3.93 5.24 7.87
C ASN A 16 -2.51 4.70 7.68
N ILE A 17 -2.36 3.44 7.24
CA ILE A 17 -1.04 2.85 6.93
C ILE A 17 -0.36 3.62 5.79
N VAL A 18 -1.10 3.93 4.71
CA VAL A 18 -0.57 4.72 3.59
C VAL A 18 -0.07 6.08 4.07
N LYS A 19 -0.81 6.78 4.94
CA LYS A 19 -0.38 8.05 5.53
C LYS A 19 0.92 7.91 6.34
N GLN A 20 1.03 6.86 7.15
CA GLN A 20 2.23 6.59 7.95
C GLN A 20 3.45 6.30 7.06
N GLU A 21 3.28 5.48 6.03
CA GLU A 21 4.36 5.03 5.15
C GLU A 21 4.88 6.14 4.21
N ARG A 22 4.06 7.16 3.94
CA ARG A 22 4.43 8.36 3.18
C ARG A 22 5.02 9.49 4.02
N ALA A 23 5.19 9.29 5.33
CA ALA A 23 5.82 10.28 6.19
C ALA A 23 7.24 10.64 5.72
N SER A 24 7.66 11.88 5.99
CA SER A 24 8.96 12.40 5.54
C SER A 24 10.16 11.61 6.07
N ASN A 25 10.03 11.02 7.27
CA ASN A 25 11.08 10.26 7.94
C ASN A 25 11.28 8.82 7.41
N THR A 26 10.45 8.35 6.48
CA THR A 26 10.62 7.01 5.89
C THR A 26 11.73 7.01 4.83
N PRO A 27 12.55 5.94 4.74
CA PRO A 27 13.57 5.84 3.70
C PRO A 27 12.94 5.72 2.30
N LEU A 28 13.70 6.09 1.25
CA LEU A 28 13.26 5.96 -0.15
C LEU A 28 12.98 4.51 -0.55
N ILE A 29 13.79 3.57 -0.07
CA ILE A 29 13.66 2.14 -0.30
C ILE A 29 14.34 1.41 0.86
N ARG A 30 13.78 0.28 1.27
CA ARG A 30 14.46 -0.70 2.14
C ARG A 30 14.88 -1.88 1.27
N PHE A 31 15.99 -1.72 0.55
CA PHE A 31 16.42 -2.72 -0.43
C PHE A 31 16.66 -4.09 0.22
N LYS A 32 16.18 -5.13 -0.46
CA LYS A 32 16.39 -6.55 -0.16
C LYS A 32 16.60 -7.29 -1.47
N HIS A 33 17.46 -8.31 -1.46
CA HIS A 33 17.55 -9.22 -2.61
C HIS A 33 16.28 -10.07 -2.70
N PRO A 34 15.93 -10.63 -3.88
CA PRO A 34 14.69 -11.37 -4.06
C PRO A 34 14.48 -12.49 -3.05
N LYS A 35 15.51 -13.30 -2.77
CA LYS A 35 15.43 -14.39 -1.78
C LYS A 35 15.16 -13.90 -0.35
N ASP A 36 15.75 -12.76 0.03
CA ASP A 36 15.52 -12.17 1.35
C ASP A 36 14.10 -11.62 1.44
N LEU A 37 13.57 -11.06 0.35
CA LEU A 37 12.22 -10.50 0.31
C LEU A 37 11.15 -11.59 0.33
N GLU A 38 11.38 -12.71 -0.36
CA GLU A 38 10.51 -13.90 -0.35
C GLU A 38 10.42 -14.52 1.05
N ALA A 39 11.50 -14.46 1.85
CA ALA A 39 11.47 -14.91 3.24
C ALA A 39 10.75 -13.92 4.19
N ILE A 40 10.53 -12.68 3.76
CA ILE A 40 9.89 -11.63 4.54
C ILE A 40 8.40 -11.52 4.20
N LEU A 41 8.06 -11.54 2.91
CA LEU A 41 6.70 -11.42 2.42
C LEU A 41 6.11 -12.82 2.27
N ASP A 42 5.09 -13.13 3.05
CA ASP A 42 4.25 -14.30 2.78
C ASP A 42 3.41 -14.04 1.51
N LEU A 43 3.79 -14.67 0.41
CA LEU A 43 3.14 -14.52 -0.90
C LEU A 43 2.22 -15.70 -1.23
N ASP A 44 1.98 -16.61 -0.28
CA ASP A 44 1.05 -17.72 -0.47
C ASP A 44 -0.40 -17.22 -0.46
N VAL A 45 -1.13 -17.47 -1.55
CA VAL A 45 -2.54 -17.08 -1.75
C VAL A 45 -3.49 -18.27 -1.67
N THR A 46 -3.00 -19.46 -1.31
CA THR A 46 -3.80 -20.69 -1.29
C THR A 46 -4.74 -20.77 -0.10
N ILE A 47 -4.45 -20.05 0.98
CA ILE A 47 -5.26 -19.99 2.19
C ILE A 47 -5.68 -18.56 2.51
N GLY A 48 -6.94 -18.40 2.93
CA GLY A 48 -7.43 -17.12 3.43
C GLY A 48 -6.78 -16.76 4.78
N VAL A 49 -6.63 -15.46 5.03
CA VAL A 49 -6.13 -14.91 6.30
C VAL A 49 -7.16 -13.97 6.92
N ASP A 50 -7.03 -13.72 8.21
CA ASP A 50 -7.82 -12.71 8.91
C ASP A 50 -7.35 -11.28 8.59
N ASP A 51 -8.16 -10.29 8.97
CA ASP A 51 -7.87 -8.86 8.72
C ASP A 51 -6.55 -8.38 9.37
N GLU A 52 -6.14 -8.99 10.48
CA GLU A 52 -4.90 -8.61 11.20
C GLU A 52 -3.67 -9.02 10.39
N LYS A 53 -3.66 -10.27 9.90
CA LYS A 53 -2.62 -10.74 8.98
C LYS A 53 -2.63 -9.97 7.67
N LEU A 54 -3.80 -9.68 7.12
CA LEU A 54 -3.90 -8.88 5.89
C LEU A 54 -3.35 -7.46 6.10
N GLU A 55 -3.61 -6.84 7.25
CA GLU A 55 -3.02 -5.55 7.62
C GLU A 55 -1.48 -5.62 7.66
N GLN A 56 -0.93 -6.68 8.27
CA GLN A 56 0.51 -6.90 8.32
C GLN A 56 1.11 -7.06 6.91
N CYS A 57 0.47 -7.83 6.02
CA CYS A 57 0.88 -7.95 4.62
C CYS A 57 0.93 -6.58 3.93
N VAL A 58 -0.10 -5.74 4.10
CA VAL A 58 -0.13 -4.38 3.54
C VAL A 58 1.04 -3.53 4.06
N ARG A 59 1.32 -3.59 5.37
CA ARG A 59 2.45 -2.87 5.99
C ARG A 59 3.78 -3.30 5.40
N GLU A 60 4.00 -4.61 5.23
CA GLU A 60 5.25 -5.15 4.70
C GLU A 60 5.45 -4.80 3.23
N VAL A 61 4.41 -4.98 2.40
CA VAL A 61 4.44 -4.58 0.99
C VAL A 61 4.80 -3.11 0.85
N LEU A 62 4.13 -2.22 1.59
CA LEU A 62 4.43 -0.79 1.53
C LEU A 62 5.83 -0.47 2.06
N LYS A 63 6.27 -1.11 3.14
CA LYS A 63 7.57 -0.88 3.80
C LYS A 63 8.76 -1.21 2.89
N TYR A 64 8.67 -2.29 2.10
CA TYR A 64 9.75 -2.75 1.22
C TYR A 64 9.64 -2.23 -0.22
N SER A 65 8.49 -1.65 -0.60
CA SER A 65 8.31 -0.98 -1.88
C SER A 65 9.13 0.31 -2.00
N VAL A 66 9.50 0.65 -3.24
CA VAL A 66 10.15 1.93 -3.56
C VAL A 66 9.15 3.08 -3.39
N LYS A 67 9.54 4.13 -2.66
CA LYS A 67 8.72 5.32 -2.43
C LYS A 67 8.87 6.32 -3.57
N THR A 68 8.23 6.05 -4.70
CA THR A 68 8.31 6.89 -5.91
C THR A 68 7.70 8.29 -5.72
N ASP A 69 6.92 8.49 -4.66
CA ASP A 69 6.31 9.75 -4.29
C ASP A 69 7.28 10.76 -3.64
N LYS A 70 8.47 10.30 -3.20
CA LYS A 70 9.47 11.19 -2.58
C LYS A 70 10.20 12.03 -3.64
N SER A 71 10.45 13.30 -3.32
CA SER A 71 11.15 14.26 -4.20
C SER A 71 12.59 13.87 -4.56
N ILE A 72 13.21 13.01 -3.76
CA ILE A 72 14.57 12.48 -3.99
C ILE A 72 14.59 11.29 -4.95
N PHE A 73 13.43 10.74 -5.35
CA PHE A 73 13.34 9.68 -6.35
C PHE A 73 13.65 10.26 -7.74
N ARG A 74 14.74 9.80 -8.36
CA ARG A 74 15.21 10.25 -9.69
C ARG A 74 15.57 9.11 -10.63
N ASN A 75 15.05 7.91 -10.37
CA ASN A 75 15.40 6.72 -11.14
C ASN A 75 14.67 6.65 -12.49
N GLN A 76 13.55 7.37 -12.63
CA GLN A 76 12.64 7.27 -13.76
C GLN A 76 12.24 8.67 -14.25
N LEU A 77 11.60 8.72 -15.42
CA LEU A 77 11.03 9.96 -15.99
C LEU A 77 9.73 10.42 -15.29
N TYR A 78 9.31 9.71 -14.24
CA TYR A 78 8.20 10.05 -13.36
C TYR A 78 8.67 10.07 -11.90
N GLY A 79 7.95 10.78 -11.04
CA GLY A 79 8.23 10.84 -9.61
C GLY A 79 7.32 11.86 -8.92
N GLY A 80 7.21 11.75 -7.60
CA GLY A 80 6.24 12.52 -6.86
C GLY A 80 4.82 11.94 -7.00
N THR A 81 3.87 12.54 -6.28
CA THR A 81 2.45 12.18 -6.39
C THR A 81 1.64 13.46 -6.33
N ASP A 82 0.91 13.73 -7.40
CA ASP A 82 -0.05 14.82 -7.44
C ASP A 82 -1.27 14.47 -6.57
N PRO A 83 -1.61 15.30 -5.56
CA PRO A 83 -2.73 14.99 -4.66
C PRO A 83 -4.08 14.96 -5.36
N TYR A 84 -4.28 15.75 -6.43
CA TYR A 84 -5.55 15.76 -7.17
C TYR A 84 -5.70 14.51 -8.03
N GLY A 85 -4.65 14.09 -8.73
CA GLY A 85 -4.61 12.85 -9.50
C GLY A 85 -4.81 11.62 -8.63
N LEU A 86 -4.18 11.57 -7.44
CA LEU A 86 -4.41 10.49 -6.48
C LEU A 86 -5.87 10.46 -5.99
N SER A 87 -6.45 11.62 -5.72
CA SER A 87 -7.86 11.72 -5.30
C SER A 87 -8.79 11.24 -6.41
N GLY A 88 -8.54 11.63 -7.66
CA GLY A 88 -9.28 11.15 -8.83
C GLY A 88 -9.16 9.64 -9.01
N ALA A 89 -7.98 9.07 -8.83
CA ALA A 89 -7.77 7.62 -8.88
C ALA A 89 -8.59 6.91 -7.80
N TRP A 90 -8.57 7.38 -6.55
CA TRP A 90 -9.39 6.77 -5.49
C TRP A 90 -10.89 6.86 -5.75
N ILE A 91 -11.39 7.98 -6.31
CA ILE A 91 -12.79 8.11 -6.69
C ILE A 91 -13.13 7.13 -7.82
N ALA A 92 -12.30 7.04 -8.86
CA ALA A 92 -12.53 6.13 -9.98
C ALA A 92 -12.60 4.67 -9.51
N GLU A 93 -11.64 4.24 -8.68
CA GLU A 93 -11.60 2.87 -8.13
C GLU A 93 -12.79 2.60 -7.17
N ALA A 94 -13.18 3.58 -6.35
CA ALA A 94 -14.32 3.43 -5.44
C ALA A 94 -15.65 3.24 -6.18
N PHE A 95 -15.81 3.81 -7.38
CA PHE A 95 -17.01 3.69 -8.19
C PHE A 95 -16.96 2.54 -9.21
N ASN A 96 -15.78 1.93 -9.43
CA ASN A 96 -15.55 0.74 -10.26
C ASN A 96 -16.38 0.72 -11.56
N THR A 97 -16.44 1.84 -12.27
CA THR A 97 -17.13 1.94 -13.55
C THR A 97 -16.25 1.36 -14.66
N SER A 98 -16.85 0.90 -15.76
CA SER A 98 -16.08 0.49 -16.94
C SER A 98 -15.21 1.64 -17.43
N GLN A 99 -13.95 1.34 -17.75
CA GLN A 99 -13.15 2.15 -18.67
C GLN A 99 -13.61 1.95 -20.10
#